data_AF-A0ABD2Z7S4-F1
#
_entry.id   AF-A0ABD2Z7S4-F1
#
_cell.length_a   1.000
_cell.length_b   1.000
_cell.length_c   1.000
_cell.angle_alpha   90.00
_cell.angle_beta   90.00
_cell.angle_gamma   90.00
#
_symmetry.space_group_name_H-M   'P 1'
#
loop_
_entity.id
_entity.type
_entity.pdbx_description
1 polymer ?
#
loop_
_entity_poly.entity_id
_entity_poly.type
_entity_poly.pdbx_seq_one_letter_code
_entity_poly.pdbx_strand_id
1 'polypeptide(L)'
;MELNIGKYPWRCACDLLAFFAEQQTNCRYSCVEWEMGMEIDNYVKRDEVEMLVRELMDGEKGQKMRNKALDWKNKAAEAAGPNGSSYQNLDKLFKEFLLSKSSQ
;
A
#
# COMPACT_ATOMS: atom_id res chain seq x y z
N MET A 1 9.97 4.38 27.31
CA MET A 1 9.05 4.59 26.18
C MET A 1 7.87 3.65 26.37
N GLU A 2 6.90 4.09 27.17
CA GLU A 2 5.63 3.37 27.29
C GLU A 2 4.82 3.64 26.03
N LEU A 3 4.58 2.61 25.24
CA LEU A 3 3.66 2.66 24.11
C LEU A 3 2.25 2.81 24.70
N ASN A 4 1.75 4.03 24.68
CA ASN A 4 0.43 4.39 25.17
C ASN A 4 -0.59 4.10 24.05
N ILE A 5 -1.06 2.85 24.00
CA ILE A 5 -1.95 2.31 22.95
C ILE A 5 -3.37 2.93 23.01
N GLY A 6 -3.68 3.72 24.05
CA GLY A 6 -5.03 4.24 24.31
C GLY A 6 -5.40 5.63 23.76
N LYS A 7 -4.56 6.29 22.94
CA LYS A 7 -4.80 7.69 22.54
C LYS A 7 -4.94 7.99 21.05
N TYR A 8 -4.89 6.98 20.18
CA TYR A 8 -4.96 7.26 18.76
C TYR A 8 -6.18 6.61 18.09
N PRO A 9 -7.15 7.40 17.62
CA PRO A 9 -8.31 6.91 16.88
C PRO A 9 -7.91 6.60 15.43
N TRP A 10 -7.01 5.64 15.24
CA TRP A 10 -6.53 5.22 13.90
C TRP A 10 -7.54 4.29 13.22
N ARG A 11 -8.59 4.85 12.64
CA ARG A 11 -9.49 4.15 11.73
C ARG A 11 -9.78 5.10 10.56
N CYS A 12 -9.45 4.64 9.35
CA CYS A 12 -9.43 5.44 8.12
C CYS A 12 -10.68 5.15 7.27
N ALA A 13 -11.24 6.17 6.63
CA ALA A 13 -12.34 6.05 5.68
C ALA A 13 -11.90 5.71 4.24
N CYS A 14 -11.20 4.58 4.08
CA CYS A 14 -11.35 3.79 2.85
C CYS A 14 -12.69 3.04 2.95
N ASP A 15 -13.79 3.78 2.81
CA ASP A 15 -15.14 3.29 3.11
C ASP A 15 -15.57 2.18 2.15
N LEU A 16 -15.50 0.93 2.64
CA LEU A 16 -16.67 0.05 2.89
C LEU A 16 -16.33 -1.45 3.04
N LEU A 17 -15.06 -1.87 3.08
CA LEU A 17 -14.69 -3.29 3.33
C LEU A 17 -13.57 -3.52 4.38
N ALA A 18 -13.10 -2.48 5.05
CA ALA A 18 -11.88 -2.54 5.87
C ALA A 18 -12.13 -2.84 7.37
N PHE A 19 -12.80 -3.95 7.70
CA PHE A 19 -12.98 -4.34 9.12
C PHE A 19 -12.12 -5.52 9.61
N PHE A 20 -11.48 -6.29 8.72
CA PHE A 20 -10.73 -7.49 9.12
C PHE A 20 -9.39 -7.64 8.42
N ALA A 21 -8.47 -8.34 9.10
CA ALA A 21 -7.15 -8.76 8.62
C ALA A 21 -6.20 -7.61 8.25
N GLU A 22 -5.57 -7.68 7.08
CA GLU A 22 -4.46 -6.82 6.68
C GLU A 22 -4.86 -5.40 6.29
N GLN A 23 -6.15 -5.11 6.14
CA GLN A 23 -6.63 -3.83 5.59
C GLN A 23 -6.18 -2.61 6.41
N GLN A 24 -6.11 -2.73 7.74
CA GLN A 24 -5.61 -1.65 8.61
C GLN A 24 -4.12 -1.38 8.35
N THR A 25 -3.33 -2.46 8.23
CA THR A 25 -1.89 -2.37 7.93
C THR A 25 -1.68 -1.80 6.53
N ASN A 26 -2.40 -2.29 5.53
CA ASN A 26 -2.30 -1.83 4.15
C ASN A 26 -2.67 -0.35 4.01
N CYS A 27 -3.69 0.13 4.73
CA CYS A 27 -4.05 1.54 4.73
C CYS A 27 -2.93 2.41 5.30
N ARG A 28 -2.36 2.02 6.45
CA ARG A 28 -1.23 2.72 7.05
C ARG A 28 -0.01 2.75 6.12
N TYR A 29 0.35 1.61 5.52
CA TYR A 29 1.46 1.57 4.57
C TYR A 29 1.18 2.46 3.35
N SER A 30 -0.03 2.40 2.79
CA SER A 30 -0.40 3.19 1.62
C SER A 30 -0.37 4.69 1.88
N CYS A 31 -0.82 5.15 3.06
CA CYS A 31 -0.91 6.57 3.40
C CYS A 31 0.41 7.13 3.97
N VAL A 32 1.09 6.37 4.84
CA VAL A 32 2.26 6.86 5.59
C VAL A 32 3.57 6.45 4.96
N GLU A 33 3.73 5.18 4.59
CA GLU A 33 5.03 4.65 4.15
C GLU A 33 5.24 4.83 2.64
N TRP A 34 4.18 4.62 1.86
CA TRP A 34 4.21 4.70 0.41
C TRP A 34 3.75 6.06 -0.12
N GLU A 35 3.04 6.83 0.70
CA GLU A 35 2.54 8.18 0.39
C GLU A 35 1.71 8.22 -0.91
N MET A 36 0.92 7.18 -1.14
CA MET A 36 0.05 7.03 -2.32
C MET A 36 -1.44 7.19 -1.99
N GLY A 37 -1.81 7.36 -0.72
CA GLY A 37 -3.19 7.46 -0.25
C GLY A 37 -3.44 8.67 0.64
N MET A 38 -4.71 9.04 0.78
CA MET A 38 -5.18 10.02 1.77
C MET A 38 -6.08 9.36 2.79
N GLU A 39 -5.90 9.73 4.04
CA GLU A 39 -6.81 9.33 5.13
C GLU A 39 -7.98 10.31 5.23
N ILE A 40 -9.11 9.78 5.65
CA ILE A 40 -10.35 10.51 5.92
C ILE A 40 -10.90 10.05 7.27
N ASP A 41 -11.53 10.99 7.98
CA ASP A 41 -12.02 10.81 9.35
C ASP A 41 -13.09 9.70 9.45
N ASN A 42 -13.32 9.19 10.65
CA ASN A 42 -14.33 8.19 10.97
C ASN A 42 -15.77 8.70 10.83
N TYR A 43 -15.99 10.00 11.04
CA TYR A 43 -17.31 10.61 10.96
C TYR A 43 -17.47 11.38 9.66
N VAL A 44 -17.44 10.64 8.56
CA VAL A 44 -17.43 11.17 7.21
C VAL A 44 -18.72 11.90 6.88
N LYS A 45 -18.60 13.18 6.50
CA LYS A 45 -19.68 13.92 5.83
C LYS A 45 -19.47 13.91 4.32
N ARG A 46 -20.58 13.97 3.57
CA ARG A 46 -20.54 14.01 2.09
C ARG A 46 -19.65 15.13 1.56
N ASP A 47 -19.69 16.31 2.18
CA ASP A 47 -18.92 17.46 1.75
C ASP A 47 -17.41 17.25 1.95
N GLU A 48 -17.01 16.51 2.98
CA GLU A 48 -15.61 16.15 3.23
C GLU A 48 -15.09 15.17 2.17
N VAL A 49 -15.92 14.18 1.80
CA VAL A 49 -15.62 13.27 0.69
C VAL A 49 -15.46 14.04 -0.61
N GLU A 50 -16.39 14.96 -0.92
CA GLU A 50 -16.31 15.76 -2.13
C GLU A 50 -15.01 16.57 -2.19
N MET A 51 -14.65 17.24 -1.09
CA MET A 51 -13.42 18.02 -0.99
C MET A 51 -12.18 17.15 -1.23
N LEU A 52 -12.11 15.96 -0.61
CA LEU A 52 -11.00 15.04 -0.79
C LEU A 52 -10.92 14.47 -2.20
N VAL A 53 -12.05 14.14 -2.82
CA VAL A 53 -12.09 13.70 -4.22
C VAL A 53 -11.57 14.81 -5.13
N ARG A 54 -11.97 16.07 -4.92
CA ARG A 54 -11.44 17.20 -5.69
C ARG A 54 -9.93 17.37 -5.50
N GLU A 55 -9.42 17.27 -4.26
CA GLU A 55 -7.98 17.33 -3.96
C GLU A 55 -7.21 16.15 -4.58
N LEU A 56 -7.79 14.95 -4.61
CA LEU A 56 -7.21 13.77 -5.25
C LEU A 56 -7.12 13.93 -6.78
N MET A 57 -8.14 14.58 -7.36
CA MET A 57 -8.28 14.69 -8.80
C MET A 57 -7.42 15.80 -9.39
N ASP A 58 -7.51 16.99 -8.82
CA ASP A 58 -6.95 18.22 -9.38
C ASP A 58 -6.02 18.98 -8.41
N GLY A 59 -5.96 18.55 -7.15
CA GLY A 59 -5.14 19.17 -6.12
C GLY A 59 -3.66 18.79 -6.17
N GLU A 60 -2.84 19.60 -5.49
CA GLU A 60 -1.39 19.39 -5.41
C GLU A 60 -1.05 18.08 -4.68
N LYS A 61 -1.81 17.72 -3.63
CA LYS A 61 -1.62 16.44 -2.94
C LYS A 61 -1.96 15.27 -3.86
N GLY A 62 -3.05 15.38 -4.63
CA GLY A 62 -3.43 14.45 -5.69
C GLY A 62 -2.29 14.18 -6.66
N GLN A 63 -1.68 15.24 -7.18
CA GLN A 63 -0.55 15.15 -8.09
C GLN A 63 0.67 14.46 -7.46
N LYS A 64 1.03 14.81 -6.22
CA LYS A 64 2.15 14.18 -5.51
C LYS A 64 1.96 12.68 -5.33
N MET A 65 0.76 12.25 -4.93
CA MET A 65 0.44 10.82 -4.77
C MET A 65 0.49 10.07 -6.11
N ARG A 66 0.02 10.67 -7.21
CA ARG A 66 0.13 10.06 -8.55
C ARG A 66 1.58 9.84 -8.96
N ASN A 67 2.46 10.81 -8.69
CA ASN A 67 3.89 10.66 -8.96
C ASN A 67 4.50 9.54 -8.12
N LYS A 68 4.17 9.45 -6.83
CA LYS A 68 4.59 8.34 -5.96
C LYS A 68 4.09 6.99 -6.48
N ALA A 69 2.83 6.92 -6.92
CA ALA A 69 2.26 5.71 -7.50
C ALA A 69 2.97 5.29 -8.80
N LEU A 70 3.38 6.25 -9.63
CA LEU A 70 4.18 5.98 -10.82
C LEU A 70 5.58 5.45 -10.46
N ASP A 71 6.24 6.03 -9.46
CA ASP A 71 7.53 5.55 -8.97
C ASP A 71 7.44 4.11 -8.45
N TRP A 72 6.40 3.80 -7.66
CA TRP A 72 6.16 2.44 -7.17
C TRP A 72 5.84 1.46 -8.29
N LYS A 73 5.06 1.88 -9.29
CA LYS A 73 4.80 1.08 -10.50
C LYS A 73 6.10 0.73 -11.22
N ASN A 74 7.00 1.70 -11.40
CA ASN A 74 8.27 1.49 -12.08
C ASN A 74 9.17 0.54 -11.28
N LYS A 75 9.30 0.73 -9.95
CA LYS A 75 10.05 -0.18 -9.07
C LYS A 75 9.50 -1.61 -9.10
N ALA A 76 8.18 -1.77 -9.09
CA ALA A 76 7.54 -3.08 -9.19
C ALA A 76 7.84 -3.77 -10.53
N ALA A 77 7.77 -3.01 -11.63
CA ALA A 77 8.11 -3.52 -12.97
C ALA A 77 9.59 -3.92 -13.07
N GLU A 78 10.50 -3.13 -12.50
CA GLU A 78 11.94 -3.45 -12.45
C GLU A 78 12.20 -4.73 -11.64
N ALA A 79 11.61 -4.84 -10.44
CA ALA A 79 11.78 -6.00 -9.59
C ALA A 79 11.23 -7.30 -10.20
N ALA A 80 10.13 -7.21 -10.95
CA ALA A 80 9.50 -8.35 -11.62
C ALA A 80 10.05 -8.63 -13.04
N GLY A 81 10.80 -7.70 -13.62
CA GLY A 81 11.33 -7.80 -14.98
C GLY A 81 12.51 -8.79 -15.11
N PRO A 82 13.04 -8.96 -16.34
CA PRO A 82 14.24 -9.76 -16.56
C PRO A 82 15.40 -9.28 -15.68
N ASN A 83 16.05 -10.21 -14.99
CA ASN A 83 17.09 -9.94 -13.99
C ASN A 83 16.64 -9.14 -12.75
N GLY A 84 15.33 -8.91 -12.58
CA GLY A 84 14.77 -8.26 -11.41
C GLY A 84 14.86 -9.13 -10.15
N SER A 85 14.89 -8.49 -8.98
CA SER A 85 15.08 -9.19 -7.70
C SER A 85 13.96 -10.18 -7.38
N SER A 86 12.70 -9.82 -7.62
CA SER A 86 11.56 -10.73 -7.43
C SER A 86 11.60 -11.90 -8.41
N TYR A 87 11.99 -11.66 -9.66
CA TYR A 87 12.17 -12.72 -10.66
C TYR A 87 13.26 -13.71 -10.23
N GLN A 88 14.42 -13.22 -9.80
CA GLN A 88 15.54 -14.05 -9.34
C GLN A 88 15.20 -14.86 -8.10
N ASN A 89 14.48 -14.26 -7.13
CA ASN A 89 14.01 -14.96 -5.94
C ASN A 89 13.07 -16.11 -6.30
N LEU A 90 12.17 -15.89 -7.27
CA LEU A 90 11.26 -16.93 -7.74
C LEU A 90 11.99 -18.04 -8.50
N ASP A 91 12.92 -17.70 -9.39
CA ASP A 91 13.76 -18.68 -10.11
C ASP A 91 14.58 -19.54 -9.13
N LYS A 92 15.15 -18.92 -8.09
CA LYS A 92 15.85 -19.64 -7.01
C LYS A 92 14.93 -20.62 -6.28
N LEU A 93 13.72 -20.19 -5.91
CA LEU A 93 12.72 -21.04 -5.27
C LEU A 93 12.39 -22.27 -6.13
N PHE A 94 12.19 -22.08 -7.44
CA PHE A 94 11.93 -23.20 -8.35
C PHE A 94 13.09 -24.17 -8.44
N LYS A 95 14.33 -23.67 -8.53
CA LYS A 95 15.53 -24.52 -8.54
C LYS A 95 15.63 -25.34 -7.27
N GLU A 96 15.44 -24.74 -6.10
CA GLU A 96 15.46 -25.45 -4.81
C GLU A 96 14.36 -26.51 -4.73
N PHE A 97 13.14 -26.17 -5.16
CA PHE A 97 12.03 -27.12 -5.20
C PHE A 97 12.31 -28.30 -6.13
N LEU A 98 12.83 -28.06 -7.33
CA LEU A 98 13.15 -29.13 -8.29
C LEU A 98 14.32 -30.01 -7.81
N LEU A 99 15.36 -29.43 -7.21
CA LEU A 99 16.49 -30.17 -6.62
C LEU A 99 16.05 -31.05 -5.44
N SER A 100 15.03 -30.61 -4.68
CA SER A 100 14.45 -31.41 -3.61
C SER A 100 13.70 -32.65 -4.12
N LYS A 101 13.17 -32.59 -5.35
CA LYS A 101 12.45 -33.70 -6.00
C LYS A 101 13.37 -34.73 -6.62
N SER A 102 14.57 -34.35 -7.07
CA SER A 102 15.56 -35.29 -7.60
C SER A 102 16.33 -36.06 -6.53
N SER A 103 16.18 -35.67 -5.25
CA SER A 103 16.85 -36.30 -4.11
C SER A 103 15.92 -37.23 -3.31
N GLN A 104 14.73 -37.55 -3.86
CA GLN A 104 13.76 -38.52 -3.33
C GLN A 104 13.67 -39.75 -4.23
#